data_AF-A0A7Y4RRY8-F1
#
_entry.id   AF-A0A7Y4RRY8-F1
#
_cell.length_a   1.000
_cell.length_b   1.000
_cell.length_c   1.000
_cell.angle_alpha   90.00
_cell.angle_beta   90.00
_cell.angle_gamma   90.00
#
_symmetry.space_group_name_H-M   'P 1'
#
loop_
_entity.id
_entity.type
_entity.pdbx_description
1 polymer ?
#
loop_
_entity_poly.entity_id
_entity_poly.type
_entity_poly.pdbx_seq_one_letter_code
_entity_poly.pdbx_strand_id
1 'polypeptide(L)'
;MTVVPQFSPALRRLPASCCVGIALAGNLLAQAPVRLPQVTPFLREPNGLRLAVLAAGSRITPGRVSNDHIEITVQGWIITSSTRADRRDGFDLSISAAGGENFRAAPDGELLGRAVTGALFNRVSARGGWTQIRRTGWIPRAGLTPRAPAVATRPQPAPPVSTLRESAGAVPRADPDSAERQATLRAGVVVRGAPDGAALATVASATTVTLGVRDREWVKVTIDGWVRQSDVSGLLMPRPAITAAMLRDSPEKYVGQTVDWRLQFLSHQKADELRPEMPLGHPYLLARGPLPETGFVYVLVSKDQAERLQGLKPLDELGVMVTVRSARTRYLATPVVELVRLGPGN
;
A
#
# COMPACT_ATOMS: atom_id res chain seq x y z
N MET A 1 -47.94 60.61 38.54
CA MET A 1 -47.29 60.68 39.86
C MET A 1 -47.87 59.54 40.70
N THR A 2 -47.14 58.41 40.78
CA THR A 2 -46.48 57.90 42.03
C THR A 2 -47.53 57.53 43.10
N VAL A 3 -47.67 56.33 43.65
CA VAL A 3 -46.77 55.22 44.03
C VAL A 3 -47.67 53.99 44.31
N VAL A 4 -47.19 52.76 44.06
CA VAL A 4 -47.76 51.52 44.64
C VAL A 4 -47.03 51.21 45.95
N PRO A 5 -47.73 50.77 47.00
CA PRO A 5 -47.25 49.61 47.76
C PRO A 5 -48.40 48.63 48.09
N GLN A 6 -48.30 47.35 47.74
CA GLN A 6 -47.67 46.26 48.52
C GLN A 6 -48.59 45.69 49.59
N PHE A 7 -49.06 44.45 49.42
CA PHE A 7 -49.29 43.45 50.49
C PHE A 7 -49.41 42.03 49.88
N SER A 8 -48.39 41.19 50.12
CA SER A 8 -48.47 39.71 50.11
C SER A 8 -48.92 39.26 51.51
N PRO A 9 -49.53 38.07 51.76
CA PRO A 9 -48.96 36.74 51.47
C PRO A 9 -49.95 35.57 51.25
N ALA A 10 -49.47 34.42 50.76
CA ALA A 10 -49.65 33.11 51.42
C ALA A 10 -48.98 31.98 50.61
N LEU A 11 -47.95 31.40 51.22
CA LEU A 11 -47.30 30.16 50.85
C LEU A 11 -48.25 28.96 50.96
N ARG A 12 -48.31 28.11 49.92
CA ARG A 12 -48.67 26.69 50.08
C ARG A 12 -47.78 25.78 49.23
N ARG A 13 -46.79 25.23 49.94
CA ARG A 13 -46.23 23.86 49.90
C ARG A 13 -46.19 23.12 48.56
N LEU A 14 -44.95 22.89 48.09
CA LEU A 14 -44.54 21.75 47.28
C LEU A 14 -44.92 20.41 47.95
N PRO A 15 -45.13 19.36 47.14
CA PRO A 15 -44.09 18.34 47.11
C PRO A 15 -43.59 18.03 45.70
N ALA A 16 -42.31 17.72 45.67
CA ALA A 16 -41.55 17.29 44.52
C ALA A 16 -42.14 16.02 43.89
N SER A 17 -42.23 16.00 42.57
CA SER A 17 -42.16 14.78 41.78
C SER A 17 -41.40 15.10 40.51
N CYS A 18 -40.12 14.74 40.55
CA CYS A 18 -39.16 14.84 39.47
C CYS A 18 -39.67 14.09 38.24
N CYS A 19 -40.11 14.83 37.23
CA CYS A 19 -40.17 14.32 35.87
C CYS A 19 -38.74 14.29 35.31
N VAL A 20 -38.05 13.16 35.48
CA VAL A 20 -36.83 12.86 34.71
C VAL A 20 -37.28 12.38 33.34
N GLY A 21 -37.74 13.32 32.50
CA GLY A 21 -37.82 13.12 31.07
C GLY A 21 -36.43 13.32 30.49
N ILE A 22 -35.68 12.23 30.31
CA ILE A 22 -34.41 12.24 29.58
C ILE A 22 -34.73 12.52 28.12
N ALA A 23 -34.85 13.80 27.77
CA ALA A 23 -34.69 14.24 26.40
C ALA A 23 -33.19 14.12 26.07
N LEU A 24 -32.80 12.98 25.49
CA LEU A 24 -31.54 12.81 24.77
C LEU A 24 -31.57 13.69 23.52
N ALA A 25 -31.50 15.02 23.72
CA ALA A 25 -31.11 15.96 22.69
C ALA A 25 -29.61 15.70 22.43
N GLY A 26 -29.33 14.78 21.52
CA GLY A 26 -27.98 14.54 21.04
C GLY A 26 -27.40 15.86 20.54
N ASN A 27 -26.37 16.34 21.24
CA ASN A 27 -25.58 17.49 20.83
C ASN A 27 -25.02 17.24 19.43
N LEU A 28 -25.70 17.73 18.39
CA LEU A 28 -25.13 17.98 17.08
C LEU A 28 -24.21 19.21 17.22
N LEU A 29 -23.06 19.01 17.87
CA LEU A 29 -21.94 19.92 17.67
C LEU A 29 -21.57 19.79 16.20
N ALA A 30 -21.92 20.81 15.42
CA ALA A 30 -21.40 21.01 14.08
C ALA A 30 -19.87 21.12 14.20
N GLN A 31 -19.17 20.00 14.02
CA GLN A 31 -17.71 20.00 14.09
C GLN A 31 -17.17 20.77 12.88
N ALA A 32 -16.15 21.60 13.11
CA ALA A 32 -15.52 22.37 12.04
C ALA A 32 -14.96 21.42 10.96
N PRO A 33 -14.95 21.83 9.67
CA PRO A 33 -14.32 21.05 8.62
C PRO A 33 -12.84 20.76 8.94
N VAL A 34 -12.44 19.50 8.87
CA VAL A 34 -11.07 19.03 9.08
C VAL A 34 -10.50 18.53 7.75
N ARG A 35 -9.20 18.71 7.53
CA ARG A 35 -8.51 18.11 6.38
C ARG A 35 -7.97 16.73 6.74
N LEU A 36 -8.15 15.77 5.85
CA LEU A 36 -7.53 14.46 5.98
C LEU A 36 -6.01 14.59 5.77
N PRO A 37 -5.15 14.21 6.73
CA PRO A 37 -3.70 14.26 6.55
C PRO A 37 -3.17 13.18 5.58
N GLN A 38 -3.96 12.15 5.31
CA GLN A 38 -3.55 11.00 4.49
C GLN A 38 -4.74 10.40 3.73
N VAL A 39 -4.43 9.54 2.74
CA VAL A 39 -5.45 8.77 2.04
C VAL A 39 -6.17 7.84 3.02
N THR A 40 -7.50 7.87 3.01
CA THR A 40 -8.29 7.23 4.08
C THR A 40 -9.46 6.44 3.48
N PRO A 41 -9.68 5.17 3.87
CA PRO A 41 -10.82 4.40 3.37
C PRO A 41 -12.14 4.95 3.92
N PHE A 42 -13.15 5.00 3.07
CA PHE A 42 -14.53 5.35 3.41
C PHE A 42 -15.42 4.11 3.34
N LEU A 43 -16.08 3.78 4.43
CA LEU A 43 -16.74 2.50 4.69
C LEU A 43 -18.26 2.68 4.86
N ARG A 44 -19.03 1.63 4.57
CA ARG A 44 -20.48 1.59 4.80
C ARG A 44 -20.82 1.61 6.29
N GLU A 45 -20.09 0.80 7.06
CA GLU A 45 -20.24 0.58 8.49
C GLU A 45 -18.82 0.56 9.11
N PRO A 46 -18.68 0.73 10.43
CA PRO A 46 -17.38 0.56 11.09
C PRO A 46 -16.78 -0.81 10.77
N ASN A 47 -15.54 -0.85 10.26
CA ASN A 47 -14.88 -2.06 9.74
C ASN A 47 -15.62 -2.83 8.63
N GLY A 48 -16.60 -2.21 7.98
CA GLY A 48 -17.45 -2.84 6.97
C GLY A 48 -16.92 -2.69 5.54
N LEU A 49 -17.85 -2.87 4.58
CA LEU A 49 -17.56 -2.76 3.16
C LEU A 49 -16.99 -1.39 2.79
N ARG A 50 -15.86 -1.37 2.07
CA ARG A 50 -15.27 -0.15 1.52
C ARG A 50 -16.09 0.37 0.34
N LEU A 51 -16.44 1.66 0.41
CA LEU A 51 -17.23 2.37 -0.59
C LEU A 51 -16.38 3.31 -1.44
N ALA A 52 -15.35 3.90 -0.83
CA ALA A 52 -14.41 4.78 -1.51
C ALA A 52 -13.07 4.83 -0.79
N VAL A 53 -12.09 5.44 -1.43
CA VAL A 53 -10.84 5.91 -0.81
C VAL A 53 -10.78 7.42 -0.97
N LEU A 54 -10.71 8.14 0.14
CA LEU A 54 -10.61 9.60 0.17
C LEU A 54 -9.17 10.03 -0.02
N ALA A 55 -8.97 11.10 -0.78
CA ALA A 55 -7.66 11.68 -1.02
C ALA A 55 -7.16 12.44 0.22
N ALA A 56 -5.85 12.43 0.45
CA ALA A 56 -5.22 13.32 1.41
C ALA A 56 -5.51 14.79 1.04
N GLY A 57 -5.63 15.66 2.04
CA GLY A 57 -5.99 17.07 1.87
C GLY A 57 -7.49 17.33 1.81
N SER A 58 -8.32 16.31 1.52
CA SER A 58 -9.78 16.47 1.39
C SER A 58 -10.39 17.03 2.68
N ARG A 59 -11.27 18.03 2.51
CA ARG A 59 -12.04 18.61 3.62
C ARG A 59 -13.25 17.73 3.92
N ILE A 60 -13.39 17.35 5.18
CA ILE A 60 -14.50 16.55 5.68
C ILE A 60 -15.10 17.22 6.92
N THR A 61 -16.37 16.95 7.18
CA THR A 61 -17.05 17.37 8.40
C THR A 61 -17.25 16.13 9.28
N PRO A 62 -16.50 15.99 10.39
CA PRO A 62 -16.70 14.90 11.35
C PRO A 62 -18.11 14.94 11.95
N GLY A 63 -18.76 13.79 12.02
CA GLY A 63 -20.06 13.59 12.64
C GLY A 63 -19.95 12.71 13.88
N ARG A 64 -20.82 11.71 13.98
CA ARG A 64 -20.86 10.79 15.12
C ARG A 64 -19.59 9.96 15.21
N VAL A 65 -19.18 9.64 16.43
CA VAL A 65 -18.05 8.73 16.70
C VAL A 65 -18.60 7.39 17.18
N SER A 66 -18.10 6.30 16.62
CA SER A 66 -18.42 4.93 17.04
C SER A 66 -17.14 4.12 17.07
N ASN A 67 -16.72 3.68 18.26
CA ASN A 67 -15.43 3.01 18.48
C ASN A 67 -14.27 3.85 17.90
N ASP A 68 -13.44 3.24 17.06
CA ASP A 68 -12.34 3.90 16.35
C ASP A 68 -12.75 4.45 14.97
N HIS A 69 -14.03 4.69 14.76
CA HIS A 69 -14.56 5.21 13.49
C HIS A 69 -15.35 6.50 13.69
N ILE A 70 -15.33 7.34 12.67
CA ILE A 70 -16.02 8.62 12.64
C ILE A 70 -16.93 8.64 11.41
N GLU A 71 -18.19 8.93 11.64
CA GLU A 71 -19.20 9.11 10.60
C GLU A 71 -18.93 10.43 9.89
N ILE A 72 -18.91 10.41 8.56
CA ILE A 72 -18.78 11.60 7.74
C ILE A 72 -19.81 11.53 6.60
N THR A 73 -20.22 12.71 6.12
CA THR A 73 -20.98 12.81 4.87
C THR A 73 -20.03 13.29 3.77
N VAL A 74 -19.87 12.47 2.74
CA VAL A 74 -19.12 12.85 1.53
C VAL A 74 -20.09 13.33 0.46
N GLN A 75 -19.73 14.44 -0.18
CA GLN A 75 -20.46 15.00 -1.30
C GLN A 75 -19.47 15.45 -2.37
N GLY A 76 -19.72 15.08 -3.62
CA GLY A 76 -18.83 15.40 -4.73
C GLY A 76 -19.45 15.12 -6.10
N TRP A 77 -18.74 15.48 -7.15
CA TRP A 77 -19.12 15.32 -8.53
C TRP A 77 -18.38 14.14 -9.15
N ILE A 78 -19.13 13.28 -9.82
CA ILE A 78 -18.63 12.09 -10.52
C ILE A 78 -19.10 12.11 -11.97
N ILE A 79 -18.33 11.53 -12.88
CA ILE A 79 -18.72 11.43 -14.29
C ILE A 79 -19.99 10.59 -14.42
N THR A 80 -21.02 11.11 -15.09
CA THR A 80 -22.34 10.48 -15.19
C THR A 80 -22.27 9.14 -15.92
N SER A 81 -21.46 9.01 -16.97
CA SER A 81 -21.30 7.76 -17.74
C SER A 81 -20.72 6.60 -16.92
N SER A 82 -20.10 6.90 -15.79
CA SER A 82 -19.52 5.92 -14.87
C SER A 82 -20.52 5.46 -13.79
N THR A 83 -21.75 5.98 -13.82
CA THR A 83 -22.83 5.66 -12.89
C THR A 83 -23.95 4.90 -13.58
N ARG A 84 -24.63 4.02 -12.83
CA ARG A 84 -25.84 3.33 -13.26
C ARG A 84 -26.95 3.60 -12.26
N ALA A 85 -28.19 3.78 -12.73
CA ALA A 85 -29.34 3.89 -11.84
C ALA A 85 -29.51 2.58 -11.05
N ASP A 86 -29.68 2.70 -9.73
CA ASP A 86 -29.71 1.56 -8.81
C ASP A 86 -30.43 1.96 -7.54
N ARG A 87 -31.51 1.23 -7.19
CA ARG A 87 -32.38 1.55 -6.05
C ARG A 87 -32.16 0.69 -4.82
N ARG A 88 -31.07 -0.08 -4.79
CA ARG A 88 -30.71 -0.91 -3.64
C ARG A 88 -30.45 -0.04 -2.41
N ASP A 89 -30.90 -0.52 -1.26
CA ASP A 89 -30.73 0.11 0.05
C ASP A 89 -31.20 1.58 0.11
N GLY A 90 -32.14 1.98 -0.75
CA GLY A 90 -32.70 3.34 -0.79
C GLY A 90 -31.81 4.40 -1.46
N PHE A 91 -30.76 3.98 -2.18
CA PHE A 91 -29.91 4.88 -2.96
C PHE A 91 -30.43 5.09 -4.39
N ASP A 92 -29.88 6.04 -5.14
CA ASP A 92 -30.36 6.36 -6.50
C ASP A 92 -29.48 5.76 -7.60
N LEU A 93 -28.20 5.54 -7.30
CA LEU A 93 -27.21 5.08 -8.27
C LEU A 93 -26.12 4.21 -7.65
N SER A 94 -25.48 3.41 -8.49
CA SER A 94 -24.24 2.69 -8.21
C SER A 94 -23.15 3.04 -9.20
N ILE A 95 -21.89 2.85 -8.80
CA ILE A 95 -20.74 3.02 -9.69
C ILE A 95 -20.62 1.81 -10.61
N SER A 96 -20.62 2.04 -11.92
CA SER A 96 -20.57 0.99 -12.95
C SER A 96 -19.22 0.89 -13.65
N ALA A 97 -18.39 1.93 -13.59
CA ALA A 97 -17.05 1.91 -14.17
C ALA A 97 -16.20 0.76 -13.59
N ALA A 98 -15.60 -0.04 -14.48
CA ALA A 98 -14.69 -1.11 -14.10
C ALA A 98 -13.43 -0.51 -13.46
N GLY A 99 -13.21 -0.80 -12.18
CA GLY A 99 -12.13 -0.19 -11.38
C GLY A 99 -12.55 1.04 -10.56
N GLY A 100 -13.83 1.37 -10.52
CA GLY A 100 -14.35 2.50 -9.78
C GLY A 100 -14.15 3.83 -10.53
N GLU A 101 -14.45 4.93 -9.86
CA GLU A 101 -14.45 6.26 -10.49
C GLU A 101 -14.06 7.35 -9.49
N ASN A 102 -13.37 8.37 -9.98
CA ASN A 102 -12.97 9.53 -9.21
C ASN A 102 -14.16 10.47 -8.97
N PHE A 103 -14.26 11.03 -7.77
CA PHE A 103 -15.19 12.10 -7.47
C PHE A 103 -14.46 13.33 -6.92
N ARG A 104 -14.98 14.50 -7.28
CA ARG A 104 -14.29 15.80 -7.14
C ARG A 104 -15.17 16.81 -6.41
N ALA A 105 -14.58 17.88 -5.89
CA ALA A 105 -15.33 18.94 -5.20
C ALA A 105 -16.25 19.74 -6.15
N ALA A 106 -15.83 19.87 -7.41
CA ALA A 106 -16.57 20.46 -8.51
C ALA A 106 -16.27 19.64 -9.79
N PRO A 107 -17.07 19.79 -10.87
CA PRO A 107 -16.66 19.36 -12.20
C PRO A 107 -15.22 19.83 -12.49
N ASP A 108 -14.33 18.91 -12.85
CA ASP A 108 -12.89 19.16 -13.10
C ASP A 108 -12.10 19.77 -11.92
N GLY A 109 -12.68 19.82 -10.72
CA GLY A 109 -12.07 20.40 -9.53
C GLY A 109 -11.15 19.44 -8.75
N GLU A 110 -10.84 19.84 -7.52
CA GLU A 110 -10.02 19.07 -6.57
C GLU A 110 -10.56 17.65 -6.40
N LEU A 111 -9.66 16.66 -6.47
CA LEU A 111 -9.98 15.25 -6.27
C LEU A 111 -10.28 15.01 -4.78
N LEU A 112 -11.50 14.56 -4.48
CA LEU A 112 -11.90 14.19 -3.12
C LEU A 112 -11.66 12.71 -2.83
N GLY A 113 -11.67 11.88 -3.87
CA GLY A 113 -11.38 10.45 -3.73
C GLY A 113 -11.81 9.62 -4.93
N ARG A 114 -11.76 8.31 -4.75
CA ARG A 114 -12.17 7.30 -5.74
C ARG A 114 -13.20 6.36 -5.13
N ALA A 115 -14.40 6.34 -5.69
CA ALA A 115 -15.47 5.42 -5.34
C ALA A 115 -15.23 4.04 -5.99
N VAL A 116 -15.52 2.95 -5.28
CA VAL A 116 -15.34 1.59 -5.82
C VAL A 116 -16.52 1.19 -6.71
N THR A 117 -16.30 0.31 -7.68
CA THR A 117 -17.38 -0.30 -8.48
C THR A 117 -18.44 -0.93 -7.57
N GLY A 118 -19.72 -0.71 -7.87
CA GLY A 118 -20.84 -1.19 -7.09
C GLY A 118 -21.20 -0.36 -5.85
N ALA A 119 -20.40 0.64 -5.47
CA ALA A 119 -20.73 1.53 -4.37
C ALA A 119 -21.98 2.36 -4.70
N LEU A 120 -22.93 2.36 -3.77
CA LEU A 120 -24.21 3.06 -3.88
C LEU A 120 -24.10 4.53 -3.41
N PHE A 121 -24.82 5.46 -4.02
CA PHE A 121 -24.88 6.86 -3.59
C PHE A 121 -26.25 7.48 -3.89
N ASN A 122 -26.61 8.54 -3.16
CA ASN A 122 -27.76 9.36 -3.49
C ASN A 122 -27.37 10.39 -4.54
N ARG A 123 -28.26 10.64 -5.51
CA ARG A 123 -28.10 11.69 -6.50
C ARG A 123 -28.62 12.99 -5.93
N VAL A 124 -27.77 14.01 -5.87
CA VAL A 124 -28.15 15.36 -5.44
C VAL A 124 -28.53 16.22 -6.63
N SER A 125 -27.73 16.21 -7.67
CA SER A 125 -27.96 16.99 -8.90
C SER A 125 -27.20 16.36 -10.07
N ALA A 126 -27.46 16.83 -11.29
CA ALA A 126 -26.68 16.48 -12.47
C ALA A 126 -26.52 17.71 -13.37
N ARG A 127 -25.31 17.93 -13.91
CA ARG A 127 -25.04 19.01 -14.87
C ARG A 127 -23.83 18.67 -15.74
N GLY A 128 -23.91 18.96 -17.05
CA GLY A 128 -22.76 18.91 -17.96
C GLY A 128 -21.99 17.58 -17.99
N GLY A 129 -22.69 16.44 -17.93
CA GLY A 129 -22.05 15.12 -17.89
C GLY A 129 -21.51 14.70 -16.52
N TRP A 130 -21.76 15.50 -15.49
CA TRP A 130 -21.42 15.21 -14.10
C TRP A 130 -22.67 14.98 -13.26
N THR A 131 -22.60 14.01 -12.37
CA THR A 131 -23.62 13.74 -11.34
C THR A 131 -23.03 14.12 -9.99
N GLN A 132 -23.74 14.93 -9.22
CA GLN A 132 -23.40 15.18 -7.83
C GLN A 132 -23.96 14.06 -6.96
N ILE A 133 -23.07 13.42 -6.21
CA ILE A 133 -23.37 12.31 -5.33
C ILE A 133 -23.22 12.73 -3.87
N ARG A 134 -24.02 12.10 -2.99
CA ARG A 134 -23.90 12.24 -1.54
C ARG A 134 -24.05 10.88 -0.88
N ARG A 135 -23.21 10.62 0.13
CA ARG A 135 -23.36 9.46 1.01
C ARG A 135 -22.77 9.71 2.39
N THR A 136 -23.45 9.19 3.40
CA THR A 136 -22.94 9.09 4.77
C THR A 136 -22.33 7.72 4.98
N GLY A 137 -21.21 7.68 5.69
CA GLY A 137 -20.46 6.46 6.00
C GLY A 137 -19.36 6.76 7.00
N TRP A 138 -18.42 5.83 7.16
CA TRP A 138 -17.46 5.84 8.25
C TRP A 138 -16.03 5.90 7.74
N ILE A 139 -15.17 6.62 8.45
CA ILE A 139 -13.71 6.58 8.25
C ILE A 139 -13.02 6.11 9.55
N PRO A 140 -11.88 5.42 9.48
CA PRO A 140 -11.07 5.13 10.66
C PRO A 140 -10.53 6.43 11.28
N ARG A 141 -10.57 6.54 12.61
CA ARG A 141 -10.06 7.69 13.35
C ARG A 141 -8.55 7.86 13.16
N ALA A 142 -7.81 6.76 12.99
CA ALA A 142 -6.41 6.78 12.62
C ALA A 142 -6.13 7.59 11.33
N GLY A 143 -7.12 7.71 10.43
CA GLY A 143 -7.02 8.54 9.23
C GLY A 143 -6.93 10.05 9.51
N LEU A 144 -7.41 10.52 10.67
CA LEU A 144 -7.32 11.92 11.10
C LEU A 144 -6.02 12.24 11.84
N THR A 145 -5.31 11.24 12.34
CA THR A 145 -4.05 11.45 13.04
C THR A 145 -2.96 11.75 12.00
N PRO A 146 -2.28 12.90 12.09
CA PRO A 146 -1.11 13.15 11.26
C PRO A 146 -0.10 12.03 11.50
N ARG A 147 0.23 11.27 10.46
CA ARG A 147 1.37 10.36 10.53
C ARG A 147 2.60 11.23 10.71
N ALA A 148 3.30 11.06 11.83
CA ALA A 148 4.59 11.69 12.01
C ALA A 148 5.44 11.35 10.78
N PRO A 149 6.07 12.34 10.11
CA PRO A 149 7.03 12.02 9.08
C PRO A 149 8.00 11.01 9.69
N ALA A 150 8.22 9.89 9.01
CA ALA A 150 9.37 9.06 9.35
C ALA A 150 10.55 10.02 9.41
N VAL A 151 11.21 10.11 10.58
CA VAL A 151 12.37 10.97 10.75
C VAL A 151 13.34 10.55 9.65
N ALA A 152 13.44 11.37 8.61
CA ALA A 152 14.53 11.28 7.67
C ALA A 152 15.77 11.48 8.54
N THR A 153 16.54 10.41 8.73
CA THR A 153 17.83 10.49 9.38
C THR A 153 18.59 11.66 8.74
N ARG A 154 18.84 12.71 9.51
CA ARG A 154 19.71 13.81 9.07
C ARG A 154 21.03 13.18 8.60
N PRO A 155 21.56 13.58 7.43
CA PRO A 155 22.96 13.33 7.13
C PRO A 155 23.80 13.91 8.26
N GLN A 156 24.58 13.06 8.92
CA GLN A 156 25.60 13.48 9.87
C GLN A 156 26.60 14.40 9.14
N PRO A 157 27.00 15.55 9.71
CA PRO A 157 27.99 16.42 9.08
C PRO A 157 29.30 15.64 8.93
N ALA A 158 29.80 15.51 7.70
CA ALA A 158 31.14 15.01 7.43
C ALA A 158 32.18 16.00 8.00
N PRO A 159 33.34 15.52 8.52
CA PRO A 159 34.44 16.40 8.89
C PRO A 159 34.97 17.16 7.66
N PRO A 160 35.56 18.36 7.85
CA PRO A 160 35.95 19.23 6.75
C PRO A 160 37.16 18.65 6.01
N VAL A 161 37.00 18.39 4.72
CA VAL A 161 38.14 18.21 3.80
C VAL A 161 38.36 19.54 3.10
N SER A 162 39.59 20.04 3.22
CA SER A 162 40.06 21.30 2.64
C SER A 162 39.73 21.45 1.17
N THR A 163 39.34 22.67 0.85
CA THR A 163 39.03 23.23 -0.46
C THR A 163 40.22 23.17 -1.43
N LEU A 164 39.97 22.64 -2.63
CA LEU A 164 40.62 23.15 -3.84
C LEU A 164 39.53 23.49 -4.87
N ARG A 165 39.21 24.79 -4.89
CA ARG A 165 38.85 25.65 -6.02
C ARG A 165 38.19 25.01 -7.26
N GLU A 166 36.88 25.13 -7.30
CA GLU A 166 36.08 25.77 -8.36
C GLU A 166 36.67 25.82 -9.79
N SER A 167 36.09 25.02 -10.68
CA SER A 167 35.78 25.44 -12.04
C SER A 167 34.32 25.08 -12.32
N ALA A 168 33.50 26.11 -12.40
CA ALA A 168 32.14 26.05 -12.91
C ALA A 168 32.17 25.62 -14.38
N GLY A 169 31.34 24.64 -14.73
CA GLY A 169 31.14 24.24 -16.11
C GLY A 169 30.52 22.86 -16.24
N ALA A 170 29.18 22.83 -16.22
CA ALA A 170 28.29 21.88 -16.90
C ALA A 170 27.16 21.40 -15.98
N VAL A 171 25.95 21.84 -16.32
CA VAL A 171 24.71 21.12 -16.03
C VAL A 171 24.94 19.63 -16.34
N PRO A 172 24.62 18.67 -15.46
CA PRO A 172 24.56 17.28 -15.85
C PRO A 172 23.43 17.18 -16.87
N ARG A 173 23.81 17.21 -18.14
CA ARG A 173 22.98 16.72 -19.24
C ARG A 173 22.66 15.29 -18.83
N ALA A 174 21.38 14.97 -18.71
CA ALA A 174 20.92 13.61 -18.62
C ALA A 174 21.68 12.78 -19.67
N ASP A 175 22.37 11.73 -19.23
CA ASP A 175 22.98 10.77 -20.14
C ASP A 175 21.87 10.29 -21.10
N PRO A 176 21.99 10.52 -22.42
CA PRO A 176 21.02 10.01 -23.39
C PRO A 176 21.25 8.54 -23.74
N ASP A 177 22.14 7.82 -23.05
CA ASP A 177 22.65 6.52 -23.52
C ASP A 177 22.08 5.28 -22.80
N SER A 178 21.07 5.47 -21.94
CA SER A 178 20.12 4.39 -21.61
C SER A 178 18.91 4.48 -22.54
N ALA A 179 19.16 4.49 -23.84
CA ALA A 179 18.10 4.22 -24.81
C ALA A 179 17.70 2.75 -24.66
N GLU A 180 16.78 2.48 -23.72
CA GLU A 180 15.96 1.27 -23.76
C GLU A 180 15.50 1.11 -25.20
N ARG A 181 15.98 0.06 -25.87
CA ARG A 181 15.70 -0.15 -27.30
C ARG A 181 14.22 -0.50 -27.41
N GLN A 182 13.39 0.53 -27.54
CA GLN A 182 11.98 0.38 -27.79
C GLN A 182 11.80 -0.07 -29.23
N ALA A 183 10.99 -1.10 -29.42
CA ALA A 183 10.60 -1.57 -30.73
C ALA A 183 9.08 -1.77 -30.77
N THR A 184 8.52 -1.79 -31.97
CA THR A 184 7.09 -2.04 -32.16
C THR A 184 6.90 -3.48 -32.61
N LEU A 185 6.17 -4.27 -31.83
CA LEU A 185 5.66 -5.57 -32.27
C LEU A 185 4.50 -5.35 -33.23
N ARG A 186 4.42 -6.14 -34.31
CA ARG A 186 3.30 -6.10 -35.25
C ARG A 186 2.09 -6.82 -34.65
N ALA A 187 0.89 -6.46 -35.12
CA ALA A 187 -0.31 -7.23 -34.83
C ALA A 187 -0.17 -8.66 -35.38
N GLY A 188 -0.61 -9.66 -34.62
CA GLY A 188 -0.53 -11.08 -34.95
C GLY A 188 0.78 -11.77 -34.50
N VAL A 189 1.73 -11.07 -33.88
CA VAL A 189 2.96 -11.68 -33.38
C VAL A 189 2.67 -12.55 -32.15
N VAL A 190 3.18 -13.78 -32.16
CA VAL A 190 3.06 -14.72 -31.03
C VAL A 190 4.25 -14.57 -30.10
N VAL A 191 3.99 -14.21 -28.85
CA VAL A 191 4.97 -14.13 -27.76
C VAL A 191 5.08 -15.51 -27.11
N ARG A 192 6.30 -16.02 -26.96
CA ARG A 192 6.58 -17.35 -26.38
C ARG A 192 7.32 -17.22 -25.05
N GLY A 193 7.13 -18.20 -24.17
CA GLY A 193 7.73 -18.20 -22.83
C GLY A 193 9.19 -18.63 -22.79
N ALA A 194 9.67 -19.27 -23.85
CA ALA A 194 11.05 -19.62 -24.08
C ALA A 194 11.31 -19.66 -25.60
N PRO A 195 12.58 -19.60 -26.04
CA PRO A 195 12.96 -19.98 -27.41
C PRO A 195 12.33 -21.32 -27.78
N ASP A 196 11.56 -21.36 -28.88
CA ASP A 196 10.82 -22.54 -29.36
C ASP A 196 9.77 -23.13 -28.38
N GLY A 197 9.46 -22.41 -27.29
CA GLY A 197 8.53 -22.85 -26.25
C GLY A 197 7.06 -22.60 -26.57
N ALA A 198 6.20 -22.90 -25.59
CA ALA A 198 4.77 -22.65 -25.68
C ALA A 198 4.44 -21.16 -25.92
N ALA A 199 3.40 -20.92 -26.73
CA ALA A 199 2.86 -19.58 -26.94
C ALA A 199 2.19 -19.07 -25.65
N LEU A 200 2.60 -17.89 -25.20
CA LEU A 200 2.03 -17.21 -24.04
C LEU A 200 0.90 -16.28 -24.43
N ALA A 201 1.08 -15.52 -25.52
CA ALA A 201 0.12 -14.51 -25.96
C ALA A 201 0.26 -14.23 -27.45
N THR A 202 -0.83 -13.74 -28.06
CA THR A 202 -0.78 -13.14 -29.40
C THR A 202 -1.04 -11.65 -29.28
N VAL A 203 -0.18 -10.85 -29.89
CA VAL A 203 -0.27 -9.39 -29.89
C VAL A 203 -1.44 -8.97 -30.80
N ALA A 204 -2.55 -8.51 -30.21
CA ALA A 204 -3.77 -8.17 -30.96
C ALA A 204 -3.61 -6.91 -31.83
N SER A 205 -2.80 -5.95 -31.39
CA SER A 205 -2.58 -4.66 -32.05
C SER A 205 -1.10 -4.28 -31.94
N ALA A 206 -0.59 -3.44 -32.84
CA ALA A 206 0.81 -3.03 -32.77
C ALA A 206 1.13 -2.36 -31.42
N THR A 207 2.11 -2.91 -30.71
CA THR A 207 2.43 -2.52 -29.33
C THR A 207 3.91 -2.22 -29.20
N THR A 208 4.23 -1.10 -28.53
CA THR A 208 5.60 -0.76 -28.17
C THR A 208 6.07 -1.66 -27.05
N VAL A 209 7.25 -2.25 -27.21
CA VAL A 209 7.88 -3.16 -26.25
C VAL A 209 9.31 -2.75 -26.01
N THR A 210 9.79 -3.02 -24.82
CA THR A 210 11.20 -2.84 -24.49
C THR A 210 11.97 -4.11 -24.86
N LEU A 211 12.99 -3.98 -25.71
CA LEU A 211 13.83 -5.09 -26.10
C LEU A 211 14.87 -5.37 -25.01
N GLY A 212 14.91 -6.62 -24.56
CA GLY A 212 15.94 -7.16 -23.68
C GLY A 212 17.03 -7.89 -24.45
N VAL A 213 17.56 -8.95 -23.83
CA VAL A 213 18.64 -9.77 -24.40
C VAL A 213 18.17 -10.47 -25.67
N ARG A 214 19.01 -10.40 -26.72
CA ARG A 214 18.86 -11.17 -27.95
C ARG A 214 19.67 -12.46 -27.85
N ASP A 215 19.02 -13.59 -28.12
CA ASP A 215 19.64 -14.91 -28.23
C ASP A 215 19.34 -15.50 -29.62
N ARG A 216 20.31 -15.42 -30.53
CA ARG A 216 20.20 -15.85 -31.94
C ARG A 216 19.02 -15.17 -32.68
N GLU A 217 18.00 -15.95 -33.04
CA GLU A 217 16.75 -15.52 -33.70
C GLU A 217 15.68 -15.03 -32.70
N TRP A 218 15.95 -15.14 -31.39
CA TRP A 218 15.02 -14.80 -30.33
C TRP A 218 15.39 -13.48 -29.67
N VAL A 219 14.38 -12.68 -29.34
CA VAL A 219 14.57 -11.44 -28.59
C VAL A 219 13.63 -11.49 -27.39
N LYS A 220 14.19 -11.33 -26.19
CA LYS A 220 13.37 -11.17 -24.98
C LYS A 220 12.69 -9.81 -25.06
N VAL A 221 11.37 -9.77 -24.94
CA VAL A 221 10.59 -8.53 -24.99
C VAL A 221 9.85 -8.35 -23.67
N THR A 222 9.89 -7.13 -23.13
CA THR A 222 9.07 -6.72 -21.99
C THR A 222 7.89 -5.92 -22.53
N ILE A 223 6.69 -6.37 -22.19
CA ILE A 223 5.44 -5.72 -22.60
C ILE A 223 4.86 -5.06 -21.36
N ASP A 224 4.77 -3.73 -21.38
CA ASP A 224 4.04 -2.99 -20.36
C ASP A 224 2.54 -3.06 -20.64
N GLY A 225 1.81 -3.61 -19.68
CA GLY A 225 0.39 -3.86 -19.81
C GLY A 225 -0.32 -3.92 -18.47
N TRP A 226 -1.57 -3.50 -18.46
CA TRP A 226 -2.43 -3.59 -17.30
C TRP A 226 -3.29 -4.84 -17.43
N VAL A 227 -3.18 -5.74 -16.45
CA VAL A 227 -4.07 -6.89 -16.29
C VAL A 227 -5.01 -6.64 -15.11
N ARG A 228 -6.24 -7.16 -15.18
CA ARG A 228 -7.16 -7.07 -14.03
C ARG A 228 -6.64 -7.94 -12.90
N GLN A 229 -6.67 -7.41 -11.68
CA GLN A 229 -6.23 -8.15 -10.50
C GLN A 229 -6.96 -9.48 -10.30
N SER A 230 -8.23 -9.60 -10.73
CA SER A 230 -9.00 -10.86 -10.69
C SER A 230 -8.38 -11.97 -11.53
N ASP A 231 -7.67 -11.58 -12.58
CA ASP A 231 -7.10 -12.50 -13.58
C ASP A 231 -5.65 -12.84 -13.20
N VAL A 232 -5.10 -12.14 -12.20
CA VAL A 232 -3.80 -12.43 -11.57
C VAL A 232 -4.03 -13.47 -10.47
N SER A 233 -3.76 -14.73 -10.79
CA SER A 233 -3.70 -15.79 -9.80
C SER A 233 -2.39 -15.75 -9.03
N GLY A 234 -2.45 -15.38 -7.74
CA GLY A 234 -1.32 -15.23 -6.84
C GLY A 234 -1.52 -14.08 -5.85
N LEU A 235 -0.95 -14.21 -4.64
CA LEU A 235 -1.04 -13.16 -3.62
C LEU A 235 -0.34 -11.88 -4.09
N LEU A 236 -1.13 -10.86 -4.45
CA LEU A 236 -0.71 -9.46 -4.59
C LEU A 236 -0.64 -8.71 -3.26
N MET A 237 -0.75 -9.42 -2.14
CA MET A 237 -0.39 -8.84 -0.85
C MET A 237 1.11 -8.54 -0.91
N PRO A 238 1.59 -7.32 -0.60
CA PRO A 238 2.96 -7.20 -0.15
C PRO A 238 3.08 -8.15 1.04
N ARG A 239 3.78 -9.27 0.85
CA ARG A 239 4.09 -10.17 1.95
C ARG A 239 4.67 -9.27 3.05
N PRO A 240 4.25 -9.43 4.32
CA PRO A 240 4.80 -8.63 5.38
C PRO A 240 6.32 -8.67 5.25
N ALA A 241 6.95 -7.50 5.14
CA ALA A 241 8.41 -7.40 5.10
C ALA A 241 8.89 -7.74 6.50
N ILE A 242 8.88 -9.03 6.83
CA ILE A 242 9.36 -9.54 8.10
C ILE A 242 10.88 -9.31 8.05
N THR A 243 11.37 -8.30 8.73
CA THR A 243 12.79 -7.97 8.65
C THR A 243 13.62 -8.86 9.59
N ALA A 244 14.95 -8.90 9.43
CA ALA A 244 15.77 -9.68 10.36
C ALA A 244 15.72 -9.07 11.78
N ALA A 245 15.51 -7.77 11.91
CA ALA A 245 15.24 -7.15 13.21
C ALA A 245 13.95 -7.69 13.87
N MET A 246 12.87 -7.86 13.10
CA MET A 246 11.61 -8.43 13.61
C MET A 246 11.77 -9.89 14.04
N LEU A 247 12.57 -10.68 13.31
CA LEU A 247 12.92 -12.05 13.71
C LEU A 247 13.65 -12.08 15.05
N ARG A 248 14.59 -11.14 15.29
CA ARG A 248 15.33 -11.09 16.56
C ARG A 248 14.44 -10.67 17.72
N ASP A 249 13.53 -9.73 17.50
CA ASP A 249 12.63 -9.18 18.52
C ASP A 249 11.55 -10.18 18.94
N SER A 250 10.99 -10.95 18.00
CA SER A 250 9.93 -11.93 18.26
C SER A 250 10.20 -13.27 17.56
N PRO A 251 11.22 -14.04 18.00
CA PRO A 251 11.70 -15.22 17.30
C PRO A 251 10.64 -16.32 17.16
N GLU A 252 9.91 -16.62 18.23
CA GLU A 252 8.94 -17.73 18.28
C GLU A 252 7.74 -17.50 17.35
N LYS A 253 7.42 -16.24 17.04
CA LYS A 253 6.29 -15.88 16.19
C LYS A 253 6.53 -16.20 14.72
N TYR A 254 7.79 -16.17 14.27
CA TYR A 254 8.13 -16.20 12.85
C TYR A 254 8.82 -17.48 12.38
N VAL A 255 9.23 -18.38 13.29
CA VAL A 255 9.74 -19.71 12.93
C VAL A 255 8.65 -20.49 12.18
N GLY A 256 9.02 -21.09 11.05
CA GLY A 256 8.13 -21.83 10.17
C GLY A 256 7.37 -20.99 9.13
N GLN A 257 7.48 -19.64 9.18
CA GLN A 257 6.85 -18.78 8.18
C GLN A 257 7.71 -18.65 6.92
N THR A 258 7.04 -18.63 5.76
CA THR A 258 7.67 -18.34 4.47
C THR A 258 7.60 -16.86 4.15
N VAL A 259 8.75 -16.25 3.88
CA VAL A 259 8.93 -14.82 3.64
C VAL A 259 9.64 -14.56 2.32
N ASP A 260 9.41 -13.38 1.77
CA ASP A 260 10.05 -12.92 0.54
C ASP A 260 11.08 -11.85 0.88
N TRP A 261 12.35 -12.13 0.62
CA TRP A 261 13.47 -11.30 1.02
C TRP A 261 14.36 -10.94 -0.15
N ARG A 262 14.85 -9.71 -0.12
CA ARG A 262 15.97 -9.28 -0.95
C ARG A 262 17.25 -9.42 -0.15
N LEU A 263 18.12 -10.31 -0.62
CA LEU A 263 19.40 -10.59 0.02
C LEU A 263 20.53 -10.21 -0.93
N GLN A 264 21.66 -9.80 -0.36
CA GLN A 264 22.89 -9.57 -1.06
C GLN A 264 23.81 -10.77 -0.79
N PHE A 265 24.19 -11.50 -1.83
CA PHE A 265 25.05 -12.66 -1.73
C PHE A 265 26.47 -12.26 -1.29
N LEU A 266 27.10 -13.07 -0.43
CA LEU A 266 28.49 -12.85 -0.01
C LEU A 266 29.38 -14.03 -0.36
N SER A 267 29.02 -15.24 0.09
CA SER A 267 29.83 -16.43 -0.17
C SER A 267 29.06 -17.74 -0.05
N HIS A 268 29.54 -18.76 -0.77
CA HIS A 268 29.13 -20.16 -0.61
C HIS A 268 29.93 -20.80 0.52
N GLN A 269 29.28 -21.49 1.44
CA GLN A 269 29.94 -22.20 2.53
C GLN A 269 29.26 -23.54 2.84
N LYS A 270 29.92 -24.35 3.67
CA LYS A 270 29.39 -25.63 4.17
C LYS A 270 29.26 -25.55 5.68
N ALA A 271 28.18 -26.09 6.23
CA ALA A 271 27.92 -26.09 7.66
C ALA A 271 29.00 -26.91 8.39
N ASP A 272 29.53 -26.33 9.47
CA ASP A 272 30.56 -26.89 10.35
C ASP A 272 29.94 -27.36 11.68
N GLU A 273 30.74 -28.02 12.53
CA GLU A 273 30.29 -28.51 13.84
C GLU A 273 29.93 -27.38 14.83
N LEU A 274 30.35 -26.14 14.53
CA LEU A 274 30.11 -24.97 15.38
C LEU A 274 28.68 -24.42 15.23
N ARG A 275 27.86 -24.99 14.34
CA ARG A 275 26.51 -24.51 14.00
C ARG A 275 25.49 -25.66 14.01
N PRO A 276 25.10 -26.15 15.20
CA PRO A 276 24.20 -27.31 15.34
C PRO A 276 22.80 -27.10 14.74
N GLU A 277 22.42 -25.86 14.43
CA GLU A 277 21.15 -25.48 13.78
C GLU A 277 21.11 -25.85 12.29
N MET A 278 22.25 -26.19 11.71
CA MET A 278 22.39 -26.59 10.32
C MET A 278 22.92 -28.03 10.26
N PRO A 279 22.41 -28.89 9.37
CA PRO A 279 22.93 -30.25 9.26
C PRO A 279 24.40 -30.22 8.81
N LEU A 280 25.26 -31.00 9.47
CA LEU A 280 26.70 -31.02 9.22
C LEU A 280 27.01 -31.24 7.73
N GLY A 281 27.91 -30.43 7.17
CA GLY A 281 28.34 -30.51 5.77
C GLY A 281 27.31 -30.02 4.73
N HIS A 282 26.14 -29.53 5.14
CA HIS A 282 25.17 -28.97 4.18
C HIS A 282 25.64 -27.65 3.58
N PRO A 283 25.43 -27.44 2.27
CA PRO A 283 25.76 -26.17 1.63
C PRO A 283 24.79 -25.08 2.11
N TYR A 284 25.33 -23.90 2.38
CA TYR A 284 24.56 -22.70 2.70
C TYR A 284 25.19 -21.48 2.03
N LEU A 285 24.38 -20.45 1.82
CA LEU A 285 24.82 -19.14 1.37
C LEU A 285 24.92 -18.22 2.58
N LEU A 286 26.07 -17.56 2.70
CA LEU A 286 26.18 -16.38 3.54
C LEU A 286 25.68 -15.19 2.72
N ALA A 287 24.63 -14.55 3.21
CA ALA A 287 24.06 -13.37 2.59
C ALA A 287 23.88 -12.24 3.61
N ARG A 288 23.74 -11.02 3.09
CA ARG A 288 23.37 -9.84 3.85
C ARG A 288 21.92 -9.47 3.55
N GLY A 289 21.14 -9.13 4.56
CA GLY A 289 19.78 -8.70 4.38
C GLY A 289 18.89 -9.13 5.55
N PRO A 290 17.56 -9.01 5.40
CA PRO A 290 16.84 -8.49 4.23
C PRO A 290 17.11 -6.99 4.01
N LEU A 291 17.47 -6.60 2.77
CA LEU A 291 17.74 -5.20 2.42
C LEU A 291 16.53 -4.30 2.76
N PRO A 292 16.75 -3.10 3.33
CA PRO A 292 18.03 -2.38 3.47
C PRO A 292 18.86 -2.77 4.71
N GLU A 293 18.49 -3.78 5.48
CA GLU A 293 19.26 -4.19 6.66
C GLU A 293 20.60 -4.81 6.26
N THR A 294 21.67 -4.48 7.01
CA THR A 294 23.02 -5.00 6.78
C THR A 294 23.35 -6.24 7.62
N GLY A 295 22.33 -6.86 8.23
CA GLY A 295 22.49 -8.08 9.03
C GLY A 295 22.93 -9.26 8.17
N PHE A 296 23.68 -10.18 8.76
CA PHE A 296 23.99 -11.45 8.10
C PHE A 296 22.78 -12.40 8.20
N VAL A 297 22.63 -13.25 7.20
CA VAL A 297 21.62 -14.32 7.14
C VAL A 297 22.28 -15.57 6.58
N TYR A 298 22.04 -16.71 7.23
CA TYR A 298 22.42 -18.01 6.71
C TYR A 298 21.27 -18.62 5.93
N VAL A 299 21.46 -18.84 4.63
CA VAL A 299 20.45 -19.43 3.75
C VAL A 299 20.85 -20.86 3.43
N LEU A 300 20.14 -21.83 4.01
CA LEU A 300 20.30 -23.24 3.68
C LEU A 300 19.79 -23.49 2.26
N VAL A 301 20.61 -24.18 1.47
CA VAL A 301 20.30 -24.56 0.09
C VAL A 301 20.50 -26.06 -0.10
N SER A 302 19.73 -26.66 -1.00
CA SER A 302 19.99 -28.02 -1.48
C SER A 302 21.22 -28.04 -2.41
N LYS A 303 21.78 -29.24 -2.67
CA LYS A 303 22.91 -29.40 -3.60
C LYS A 303 22.58 -28.86 -5.00
N ASP A 304 21.41 -29.20 -5.52
CA ASP A 304 20.94 -28.74 -6.83
C ASP A 304 20.76 -27.21 -6.89
N GLN A 305 20.28 -26.60 -5.80
CA GLN A 305 20.18 -25.13 -5.70
C GLN A 305 21.56 -24.48 -5.59
N ALA A 306 22.49 -25.07 -4.84
CA ALA A 306 23.85 -24.58 -4.71
C ALA A 306 24.54 -24.54 -6.08
N GLU A 307 24.41 -25.60 -6.90
CA GLU A 307 24.95 -25.64 -8.27
C GLU A 307 24.40 -24.52 -9.15
N ARG A 308 23.09 -24.27 -9.11
CA ARG A 308 22.45 -23.17 -9.86
C ARG A 308 22.94 -21.79 -9.43
N LEU A 309 23.39 -21.65 -8.18
CA LEU A 309 23.81 -20.40 -7.56
C LEU A 309 25.33 -20.20 -7.57
N GLN A 310 26.11 -21.18 -8.07
CA GLN A 310 27.57 -21.07 -8.19
C GLN A 310 28.04 -19.88 -9.04
N GLY A 311 27.23 -19.44 -10.00
CA GLY A 311 27.55 -18.31 -10.89
C GLY A 311 27.43 -16.93 -10.24
N LEU A 312 26.96 -16.85 -8.99
CA LEU A 312 26.78 -15.57 -8.29
C LEU A 312 28.10 -14.94 -7.89
N LYS A 313 28.22 -13.64 -8.16
CA LYS A 313 29.33 -12.81 -7.69
C LYS A 313 29.01 -12.25 -6.31
N PRO A 314 30.02 -12.09 -5.44
CA PRO A 314 29.83 -11.38 -4.18
C PRO A 314 29.19 -10.01 -4.43
N LEU A 315 28.23 -9.65 -3.58
CA LEU A 315 27.38 -8.46 -3.63
C LEU A 315 26.22 -8.49 -4.62
N ASP A 316 26.03 -9.59 -5.37
CA ASP A 316 24.85 -9.77 -6.23
C ASP A 316 23.55 -9.76 -5.40
N GLU A 317 22.56 -9.02 -5.87
CA GLU A 317 21.23 -8.96 -5.25
C GLU A 317 20.34 -10.11 -5.72
N LEU A 318 19.65 -10.73 -4.77
CA LEU A 318 18.80 -11.89 -4.99
C LEU A 318 17.46 -11.68 -4.31
N GLY A 319 16.38 -11.75 -5.09
CA GLY A 319 15.04 -11.97 -4.57
C GLY A 319 14.89 -13.45 -4.23
N VAL A 320 14.68 -13.78 -2.96
CA VAL A 320 14.54 -15.15 -2.49
C VAL A 320 13.27 -15.32 -1.66
N MET A 321 12.60 -16.44 -1.85
CA MET A 321 11.53 -16.90 -0.98
C MET A 321 12.13 -17.93 -0.03
N VAL A 322 12.12 -17.63 1.26
CA VAL A 322 12.76 -18.44 2.30
C VAL A 322 11.80 -18.78 3.42
N THR A 323 11.99 -19.93 4.06
CA THR A 323 11.27 -20.32 5.28
C THR A 323 12.19 -20.13 6.48
N VAL A 324 11.71 -19.44 7.51
CA VAL A 324 12.51 -19.18 8.72
C VAL A 324 12.63 -20.47 9.53
N ARG A 325 13.85 -20.99 9.70
CA ARG A 325 14.11 -22.17 10.54
C ARG A 325 14.49 -21.79 11.95
N SER A 326 15.36 -20.79 12.09
CA SER A 326 15.74 -20.26 13.38
C SER A 326 15.98 -18.76 13.26
N ALA A 327 15.52 -18.00 14.26
CA ALA A 327 15.77 -16.57 14.33
C ALA A 327 17.20 -16.22 14.78
N ARG A 328 17.92 -17.18 15.39
CA ARG A 328 19.30 -17.02 15.88
C ARG A 328 20.08 -18.34 15.85
N THR A 329 21.38 -18.26 15.68
CA THR A 329 22.28 -19.39 15.95
C THR A 329 22.73 -19.36 17.42
N ARG A 330 23.21 -20.48 17.96
CA ARG A 330 23.68 -20.61 19.35
C ARG A 330 24.69 -19.53 19.77
N TYR A 331 25.55 -19.10 18.85
CA TYR A 331 26.66 -18.19 19.13
C TYR A 331 26.50 -16.79 18.52
N LEU A 332 25.58 -16.60 17.56
CA LEU A 332 25.37 -15.32 16.86
C LEU A 332 23.88 -15.02 16.69
N ALA A 333 23.53 -13.74 16.76
CA ALA A 333 22.18 -13.22 16.45
C ALA A 333 21.86 -13.19 14.94
N THR A 334 22.35 -14.21 14.23
CA THR A 334 22.20 -14.41 12.78
C THR A 334 21.05 -15.39 12.54
N PRO A 335 20.00 -15.01 11.81
CA PRO A 335 18.91 -15.92 11.46
C PRO A 335 19.37 -16.99 10.45
N VAL A 336 18.78 -18.17 10.58
CA VAL A 336 18.91 -19.31 9.67
C VAL A 336 17.59 -19.50 8.94
N VAL A 337 17.64 -19.45 7.62
CA VAL A 337 16.48 -19.61 6.75
C VAL A 337 16.76 -20.67 5.69
N GLU A 338 15.71 -21.29 5.17
CA GLU A 338 15.78 -22.32 4.14
C GLU A 338 15.24 -21.78 2.82
N LEU A 339 16.00 -21.95 1.73
CA LEU A 339 15.60 -21.49 0.41
C LEU A 339 14.48 -22.35 -0.17
N VAL A 340 13.30 -21.75 -0.34
CA VAL A 340 12.16 -22.40 -1.00
C VAL A 340 12.21 -22.18 -2.51
N ARG A 341 12.42 -20.94 -2.94
CA ARG A 341 12.46 -20.59 -4.38
C ARG A 341 13.26 -19.29 -4.60
N LEU A 342 13.87 -19.17 -5.76
CA LEU A 342 14.38 -17.91 -6.29
C LEU A 342 13.21 -17.09 -6.85
N GLY A 343 13.04 -15.86 -6.36
CA GLY A 343 12.13 -14.88 -6.94
C GLY A 343 12.74 -14.23 -8.19
N PRO A 344 11.99 -13.38 -8.91
CA PRO A 344 12.58 -12.56 -9.96
C PRO A 344 13.65 -11.65 -9.32
N GLY A 345 14.92 -12.00 -9.53
CA GLY A 345 16.03 -11.07 -9.32
C GLY A 345 15.91 -9.93 -10.30
N ASN A 346 16.21 -8.72 -9.83
CA ASN A 346 16.27 -7.54 -10.68
C ASN A 346 17.53 -7.58 -11.53
#